data_AF-A0A9E4ZN52-F1
#
_entry.id   AF-A0A9E4ZN52-F1
#
_cell.length_a   1.000
_cell.length_b   1.000
_cell.length_c   1.000
_cell.angle_alpha   90.00
_cell.angle_beta   90.00
_cell.angle_gamma   90.00
#
_symmetry.space_group_name_H-M   'P 1'
#
loop_
_entity.id
_entity.type
_entity.pdbx_description
1 polymer ?
#
loop_
_entity_poly.entity_id
_entity_poly.type
_entity_poly.pdbx_seq_one_letter_code
_entity_poly.pdbx_strand_id
1 'polypeptide(L)'
;MKNVIFYIITSNLNELPNIIRTAFRDCIANKSINLVLNIITDEPYHEVIKFAREALLDNIELGIELFVWKRNEIDKMIEKIKDYDIKGIINNCSKEERYNAEKVLEKLPQDRKTLLIKDYCK
;
A
#
# COMPACT_ATOMS: atom_id res chain seq x y z
N MET A 1 -3.16 14.48 -3.92
CA MET A 1 -2.02 14.76 -3.01
C MET A 1 -0.71 14.76 -3.81
N LYS A 2 0.26 15.64 -3.52
CA LYS A 2 1.56 15.70 -4.25
C LYS A 2 2.67 14.98 -3.49
N ASN A 3 3.68 14.47 -4.21
CA ASN A 3 4.85 13.79 -3.65
C ASN A 3 4.52 12.61 -2.72
N VAL A 4 3.68 11.69 -3.17
CA VAL A 4 3.19 10.58 -2.34
C VAL A 4 4.03 9.31 -2.48
N ILE A 5 4.15 8.53 -1.41
CA ILE A 5 4.51 7.12 -1.50
C ILE A 5 3.24 6.30 -1.61
N PHE A 6 3.11 5.55 -2.71
CA PHE A 6 1.98 4.67 -2.98
C PHE A 6 2.35 3.26 -2.54
N TYR A 7 1.78 2.81 -1.43
CA TYR A 7 2.14 1.55 -0.80
C TYR A 7 1.07 0.50 -1.09
N ILE A 8 1.46 -0.60 -1.72
CA ILE A 8 0.60 -1.72 -2.09
C ILE A 8 0.84 -2.85 -1.08
N ILE A 9 -0.23 -3.29 -0.42
CA ILE A 9 -0.19 -4.33 0.62
C ILE A 9 -1.11 -5.47 0.20
N THR A 10 -0.55 -6.65 -0.01
CA THR A 10 -1.32 -7.89 -0.22
C THR A 10 -0.92 -8.90 0.85
N SER A 11 -1.54 -8.86 2.03
CA SER A 11 -1.09 -9.67 3.18
C SER A 11 -2.25 -10.06 4.09
N ASN A 12 -2.00 -11.06 4.95
CA ASN A 12 -2.88 -11.44 6.04
C ASN A 12 -3.04 -10.29 7.04
N LEU A 13 -4.25 -10.11 7.58
CA LEU A 13 -4.53 -8.99 8.50
C LEU A 13 -3.66 -8.99 9.76
N ASN A 14 -3.22 -10.17 10.22
CA ASN A 14 -2.34 -10.31 11.39
C ASN A 14 -0.96 -9.65 11.19
N GLU A 15 -0.48 -9.53 9.96
CA GLU A 15 0.81 -8.90 9.64
C GLU A 15 0.68 -7.39 9.41
N LEU A 16 -0.54 -6.91 9.17
CA LEU A 16 -0.84 -5.53 8.80
C LEU A 16 -0.26 -4.48 9.77
N PRO A 17 -0.29 -4.64 11.11
CA PRO A 17 0.30 -3.65 12.01
C PRO A 17 1.78 -3.41 11.74
N ASN A 18 2.55 -4.48 11.49
CA ASN A 18 3.99 -4.39 11.23
C ASN A 18 4.29 -3.84 9.84
N ILE A 19 3.48 -4.21 8.85
CA ILE A 19 3.61 -3.68 7.49
C ILE A 19 3.32 -2.17 7.47
N ILE A 20 2.28 -1.71 8.17
CA ILE A 20 1.95 -0.28 8.24
C ILE A 20 3.07 0.52 8.92
N ARG A 21 3.61 0.05 10.05
CA ARG A 21 4.79 0.69 10.68
C ARG A 21 5.99 0.75 9.74
N THR A 22 6.19 -0.29 8.94
CA THR A 22 7.24 -0.32 7.91
C THR A 22 6.95 0.69 6.80
N ALA A 23 5.70 0.80 6.35
CA ALA A 23 5.28 1.77 5.34
C ALA A 23 5.55 3.21 5.77
N PHE A 24 5.31 3.54 7.04
CA PHE A 24 5.67 4.85 7.58
C PHE A 24 7.17 5.12 7.57
N ARG A 25 7.98 4.16 8.04
CA ARG A 25 9.45 4.27 8.01
C ARG A 25 9.97 4.45 6.58
N ASP A 26 9.43 3.68 5.64
CA ASP A 26 9.79 3.80 4.23
C ASP A 26 9.36 5.16 3.65
N CYS A 27 8.20 5.69 4.03
CA CYS A 27 7.73 7.01 3.61
C CYS A 27 8.71 8.11 4.05
N ILE A 28 9.09 8.10 5.32
CA ILE A 28 10.07 9.04 5.91
C ILE A 28 11.44 8.87 5.25
N ALA A 29 11.92 7.64 5.08
CA ALA A 29 13.20 7.35 4.44
C ALA A 29 13.27 7.89 3.00
N ASN A 30 12.12 7.86 2.31
CA ASN A 30 11.98 8.44 0.97
C ASN A 30 11.69 9.94 0.99
N LYS A 31 11.83 10.63 2.12
CA LYS A 31 11.59 12.07 2.27
C LYS A 31 10.22 12.48 1.74
N SER A 32 9.19 11.68 2.02
CA SER A 32 7.80 12.02 1.79
C SER A 32 7.07 12.17 3.12
N ILE A 33 6.09 13.06 3.15
CA ILE A 33 5.20 13.30 4.29
C ILE A 33 3.79 12.75 4.03
N ASN A 34 3.57 12.20 2.84
CA ASN A 34 2.27 11.76 2.34
C ASN A 34 2.34 10.28 1.96
N LEU A 35 1.50 9.46 2.57
CA LEU A 35 1.44 8.01 2.36
C LEU A 35 0.03 7.61 1.92
N VAL A 36 -0.07 6.88 0.81
CA VAL A 36 -1.32 6.24 0.39
C VAL A 36 -1.18 4.75 0.55
N LEU A 37 -1.89 4.19 1.53
CA LEU A 37 -1.94 2.76 1.80
C LEU A 37 -3.05 2.13 0.96
N ASN A 38 -2.71 1.11 0.16
CA ASN A 38 -3.65 0.33 -0.63
C ASN A 38 -3.59 -1.11 -0.17
N ILE A 39 -4.58 -1.51 0.62
CA ILE A 39 -4.67 -2.85 1.20
C ILE A 39 -5.60 -3.67 0.32
N ILE A 40 -5.07 -4.76 -0.24
CA ILE A 40 -5.80 -5.66 -1.13
C ILE A 40 -6.21 -6.89 -0.33
N THR A 41 -7.50 -7.02 -0.05
CA THR A 41 -8.07 -8.09 0.77
C THR A 41 -9.56 -8.23 0.52
N ASP A 42 -10.09 -9.44 0.67
CA ASP A 42 -11.53 -9.69 0.59
C ASP A 42 -12.25 -9.39 1.92
N GLU A 43 -11.48 -9.08 2.98
CA GLU A 43 -11.97 -8.70 4.30
C GLU A 43 -12.65 -7.32 4.29
N PRO A 44 -13.68 -7.11 5.13
CA PRO A 44 -14.37 -5.84 5.20
C PRO A 44 -13.50 -4.76 5.87
N TYR A 45 -13.74 -3.51 5.49
CA TYR A 45 -12.97 -2.34 5.97
C TYR A 45 -12.84 -2.27 7.50
N HIS A 46 -13.91 -2.60 8.25
CA HIS A 46 -13.88 -2.54 9.72
C HIS A 46 -12.90 -3.55 10.33
N GLU A 47 -12.76 -4.74 9.74
CA GLU A 47 -11.76 -5.71 10.20
C GLU A 47 -10.35 -5.21 9.85
N VAL A 48 -10.13 -4.65 8.65
CA VAL A 48 -8.83 -4.06 8.30
C VAL A 48 -8.42 -2.97 9.31
N ILE A 49 -9.34 -2.06 9.64
CA ILE A 49 -9.07 -0.99 10.60
C ILE A 49 -8.78 -1.53 12.00
N LYS A 50 -9.47 -2.58 12.45
CA LYS A 50 -9.21 -3.21 13.76
C LYS A 50 -7.75 -3.64 13.92
N PHE A 51 -7.13 -4.19 12.87
CA PHE A 51 -5.71 -4.54 12.88
C PHE A 51 -4.80 -3.33 12.64
N ALA A 52 -5.19 -2.40 11.76
CA ALA A 52 -4.37 -1.25 11.40
C ALA A 52 -4.31 -0.15 12.48
N ARG A 53 -5.33 -0.06 13.35
CA ARG A 53 -5.61 1.09 14.22
C ARG A 53 -4.39 1.58 14.99
N GLU A 54 -3.74 0.71 15.77
CA GLU A 54 -2.62 1.10 16.62
C GLU A 54 -1.44 1.64 15.78
N ALA A 55 -1.12 0.95 14.68
CA ALA A 55 -0.04 1.37 13.79
C ALA A 55 -0.32 2.70 13.09
N LEU A 56 -1.59 2.99 12.77
CA LEU A 56 -2.01 4.29 12.23
C LEU A 56 -1.93 5.40 13.29
N LEU A 57 -2.40 5.13 14.51
CA LEU A 57 -2.37 6.08 15.63
C LEU A 57 -0.94 6.46 16.01
N ASP A 58 -0.01 5.51 15.99
CA ASP A 58 1.42 5.71 16.24
C ASP A 58 2.06 6.74 15.28
N ASN A 59 1.41 7.07 14.15
CA ASN A 59 1.97 7.87 13.06
C ASN A 59 1.02 8.97 12.54
N ILE A 60 0.11 9.45 13.40
CA ILE A 60 -0.97 10.38 13.02
C ILE A 60 -0.49 11.73 12.43
N GLU A 61 0.78 12.08 12.63
CA GLU A 61 1.38 13.32 12.13
C GLU A 61 1.63 13.32 10.62
N LEU A 62 1.63 12.15 9.97
CA LEU A 62 1.81 12.03 8.52
C LEU A 62 0.48 12.13 7.78
N GLY A 63 0.49 12.73 6.59
CA GLY A 63 -0.66 12.74 5.70
C GLY A 63 -0.94 11.33 5.19
N ILE A 64 -2.01 10.70 5.67
CA ILE A 64 -2.35 9.30 5.34
C ILE A 64 -3.70 9.24 4.64
N GLU A 65 -3.74 8.53 3.52
CA GLU A 65 -4.97 8.01 2.94
C GLU A 65 -4.91 6.48 2.93
N LEU A 66 -5.99 5.83 3.36
CA LEU A 66 -6.10 4.37 3.40
C LEU A 66 -7.25 3.92 2.51
N PHE A 67 -6.94 3.05 1.56
CA PHE A 67 -7.90 2.38 0.71
C PHE A 67 -7.85 0.88 0.97
N VAL A 68 -9.03 0.27 1.01
CA VAL A 68 -9.20 -1.18 1.06
C VAL A 68 -9.87 -1.60 -0.23
N TRP A 69 -9.24 -2.52 -0.95
CA TRP A 69 -9.68 -3.00 -2.25
C TRP A 69 -9.92 -4.50 -2.17
N LYS A 70 -11.07 -4.97 -2.66
CA LYS A 70 -11.22 -6.41 -2.91
C LYS A 70 -10.29 -6.85 -4.02
N ARG A 71 -9.99 -8.15 -4.08
CA ARG A 71 -9.10 -8.70 -5.12
C ARG A 71 -9.64 -8.47 -6.54
N ASN A 72 -10.95 -8.41 -6.71
CA ASN A 72 -11.60 -8.09 -7.99
C ASN A 72 -11.68 -6.58 -8.29
N GLU A 73 -11.19 -5.71 -7.42
CA GLU A 73 -11.23 -4.25 -7.56
C GLU A 73 -9.85 -3.63 -7.86
N ILE A 74 -8.84 -4.46 -8.14
CA ILE A 74 -7.48 -3.99 -8.48
C ILE A 74 -7.49 -2.98 -9.64
N ASP A 75 -8.38 -3.16 -10.63
CA ASP A 75 -8.46 -2.24 -11.77
C ASP A 75 -8.94 -0.85 -11.32
N LYS A 76 -9.78 -0.75 -10.28
CA LYS A 76 -10.17 0.54 -9.68
C LYS A 76 -9.00 1.20 -8.94
N MET A 77 -8.18 0.41 -8.24
CA MET A 77 -6.96 0.92 -7.60
C MET A 77 -5.99 1.47 -8.66
N ILE A 78 -5.85 0.80 -9.80
CA ILE A 78 -5.01 1.25 -10.91
C ILE A 78 -5.54 2.53 -11.54
N GLU A 79 -6.85 2.73 -11.62
CA GLU A 79 -7.39 4.03 -12.04
C GLU A 79 -7.10 5.10 -10.97
N LYS A 80 -7.27 4.76 -9.68
CA LYS A 80 -7.04 5.67 -8.56
C LYS A 80 -5.60 6.16 -8.45
N ILE A 81 -4.63 5.36 -8.88
CA ILE A 81 -3.20 5.74 -8.89
C ILE A 81 -2.93 7.02 -9.70
N LYS A 82 -3.78 7.32 -10.70
CA LYS A 82 -3.63 8.47 -11.60
C LYS A 82 -3.96 9.81 -10.93
N ASP A 83 -4.73 9.79 -9.85
CA ASP A 83 -5.08 10.98 -9.06
C ASP A 83 -3.89 11.54 -8.26
N TYR A 84 -2.79 10.79 -8.21
CA TYR A 84 -1.62 11.11 -7.39
C TYR A 84 -0.40 11.46 -8.23
N ASP A 85 0.31 12.46 -7.75
CA ASP A 85 1.69 12.73 -8.15
C ASP A 85 2.61 11.86 -7.27
N ILE A 86 2.98 10.71 -7.82
CA ILE A 86 3.64 9.60 -7.11
C ILE A 86 5.15 9.76 -7.20
N LYS A 87 5.77 9.83 -6.03
CA LYS A 87 7.23 9.84 -5.88
C LYS A 87 7.82 8.44 -5.98
N GLY A 88 7.10 7.44 -5.48
CA GLY A 88 7.53 6.05 -5.53
C GLY A 88 6.42 5.08 -5.14
N ILE A 89 6.51 3.87 -5.65
CA ILE A 89 5.65 2.74 -5.32
C ILE A 89 6.46 1.75 -4.49
N ILE A 90 5.84 1.24 -3.42
CA ILE A 90 6.40 0.14 -2.62
C ILE A 90 5.39 -0.99 -2.57
N ASN A 91 5.86 -2.20 -2.84
CA ASN A 91 5.04 -3.41 -2.77
C ASN A 91 5.44 -4.26 -1.56
N ASN A 92 4.45 -4.76 -0.83
CA ASN A 92 4.65 -5.61 0.34
C ASN A 92 3.55 -6.68 0.43
N CYS A 93 3.93 -7.90 0.78
CA CYS A 93 3.01 -9.01 0.90
C CYS A 93 3.51 -10.06 1.89
N SER A 94 2.57 -10.83 2.43
CA SER A 94 2.91 -12.07 3.12
C SER A 94 3.43 -13.10 2.11
N LYS A 95 4.18 -14.09 2.62
CA LYS A 95 4.73 -15.17 1.80
C LYS A 95 3.66 -15.93 1.00
N GLU A 96 2.48 -16.11 1.59
CA GLU A 96 1.36 -16.83 0.99
C GLU A 96 0.65 -16.02 -0.11
N GLU A 97 0.72 -14.69 -0.03
CA GLU A 97 0.06 -13.79 -0.97
C GLU A 97 0.99 -13.32 -2.11
N ARG A 98 2.23 -13.82 -2.18
CA ARG A 98 3.23 -13.44 -3.22
C ARG A 98 2.66 -13.52 -4.63
N TYR A 99 1.98 -14.61 -4.96
CA TYR A 99 1.37 -14.81 -6.27
C TYR A 99 0.29 -13.76 -6.59
N ASN A 100 -0.50 -13.35 -5.59
CA ASN A 100 -1.50 -12.30 -5.78
C ASN A 100 -0.84 -10.91 -5.91
N ALA A 101 0.22 -10.65 -5.14
CA ALA A 101 0.98 -9.41 -5.22
C ALA A 101 1.65 -9.23 -6.59
N GLU A 102 2.21 -10.31 -7.15
CA GLU A 102 2.79 -10.31 -8.50
C GLU A 102 1.75 -9.92 -9.56
N LYS A 103 0.54 -10.50 -9.50
CA LYS A 103 -0.56 -10.13 -10.40
C LYS A 103 -0.95 -8.66 -10.31
N VAL A 104 -0.91 -8.09 -9.11
CA VAL A 104 -1.19 -6.65 -8.92
C VAL A 104 -0.12 -5.82 -9.63
N LEU A 105 1.16 -6.18 -9.46
CA LEU A 105 2.26 -5.49 -10.13
C LEU A 105 2.22 -5.65 -11.65
N GLU A 106 1.86 -6.82 -12.16
CA GLU A 106 1.72 -7.06 -13.61
C GLU A 106 0.68 -6.14 -14.25
N LYS A 107 -0.41 -5.86 -13.54
CA LYS A 107 -1.47 -4.96 -14.01
C LYS A 107 -1.10 -3.48 -13.96
N LEU A 108 -0.04 -3.08 -13.24
CA LEU A 108 0.38 -1.69 -13.23
C LEU A 108 0.81 -1.22 -14.64
N PRO A 109 0.39 -0.02 -15.07
CA PRO A 109 0.89 0.61 -16.27
C PRO A 109 2.43 0.74 -16.27
N GLN A 110 3.04 0.71 -17.45
CA GLN A 110 4.51 0.66 -17.57
C GLN A 110 5.20 1.90 -16.97
N ASP A 111 4.60 3.08 -17.13
CA ASP A 111 5.04 4.34 -16.52
C ASP A 111 4.99 4.33 -14.99
N ARG A 112 4.14 3.48 -14.40
CA ARG A 112 4.03 3.33 -12.95
C ARG A 112 4.97 2.25 -12.44
N LYS A 113 5.20 1.18 -13.19
CA LYS A 113 6.19 0.14 -12.84
C LYS A 113 7.60 0.70 -12.65
N THR A 114 8.00 1.70 -13.42
CA THR A 114 9.32 2.36 -13.27
C THR A 114 9.45 3.16 -11.97
N LEU A 115 8.33 3.48 -11.30
CA LEU A 115 8.31 4.15 -10.00
C LEU A 115 8.41 3.16 -8.84
N LEU A 116 8.52 1.85 -9.08
CA LEU A 116 8.72 0.85 -8.04
C LEU A 116 10.12 1.03 -7.43
N ILE A 117 10.17 1.53 -6.19
CA ILE A 117 11.42 1.82 -5.49
C ILE A 117 11.81 0.72 -4.51
N LYS A 118 10.86 -0.12 -4.08
CA LYS A 118 11.11 -1.24 -3.17
C LYS A 118 10.03 -2.31 -3.31
N ASP A 119 10.44 -3.56 -3.23
CA ASP A 119 9.56 -4.72 -3.33
C ASP A 119 9.96 -5.75 -2.27
N TYR A 120 9.12 -5.89 -1.25
CA TYR A 120 9.30 -6.84 -0.15
C TYR A 120 8.73 -8.24 -0.47
N CYS A 121 8.14 -8.42 -1.65
CA CYS A 121 7.52 -9.68 -2.06
C CYS A 121 8.46 -10.66 -2.77
N LYS A 122 9.58 -10.16 -3.30
CA LYS A 122 10.57 -10.98 -4.02
C LYS A 122 11.32 -11.94 -3.09
#